data_AF-A0A2C9CH08-F1
#
_entry.id   AF-A0A2C9CH08-F1
#
_cell.length_a   1.000
_cell.length_b   1.000
_cell.length_c   1.000
_cell.angle_alpha   90.00
_cell.angle_beta   90.00
_cell.angle_gamma   90.00
#
_symmetry.space_group_name_H-M   'P 1'
#
loop_
_entity.id
_entity.type
_entity.pdbx_description
1 polymer ?
#
loop_
_entity_poly.entity_id
_entity_poly.type
_entity_poly.pdbx_seq_one_letter_code
_entity_poly.pdbx_strand_id
1 'polypeptide(L)'
;MIHETTREIIDLAKIPVDDKATYQMLSSGNVKGVFQVETSKGFKELLKKLKPDTFADILPLVALYRPGPLQSGMVDSFINRKHGKEAVEYIHPTLELILKETYGVILTRNSNEDRQSPGRIHTERSR
;
A
#
# COMPACT_ATOMS: atom_id res chain seq x y z
N MET A 1 8.03 -27.96 -10.49
CA MET A 1 7.02 -27.61 -11.52
C MET A 1 7.60 -26.79 -12.67
N ILE A 2 7.88 -25.48 -12.57
CA ILE A 2 8.39 -24.70 -13.73
C ILE A 2 9.66 -25.31 -14.34
N HIS A 3 10.69 -25.54 -13.52
CA HIS A 3 11.92 -26.20 -13.98
C HIS A 3 11.69 -27.60 -14.58
N GLU A 4 10.71 -28.35 -14.08
CA GLU A 4 10.40 -29.69 -14.58
C GLU A 4 9.71 -29.64 -15.95
N THR A 5 8.88 -28.62 -16.21
CA THR A 5 8.10 -28.51 -17.44
C THR A 5 8.79 -27.69 -18.53
N THR A 6 9.54 -26.65 -18.17
CA THR A 6 10.19 -25.73 -19.13
C THR A 6 11.70 -25.86 -19.18
N ARG A 7 12.33 -26.59 -18.24
CA ARG A 7 13.79 -26.62 -18.01
C ARG A 7 14.40 -25.26 -17.67
N GLU A 8 13.60 -24.27 -17.33
CA GLU A 8 14.07 -22.95 -16.91
C GLU A 8 14.28 -22.91 -15.39
N ILE A 9 15.38 -22.28 -14.97
CA ILE A 9 15.66 -21.98 -13.57
C ILE A 9 15.24 -20.53 -13.33
N ILE A 10 14.23 -20.31 -12.48
CA ILE A 10 13.78 -18.98 -12.09
C ILE A 10 14.70 -18.45 -10.98
N ASP A 11 15.41 -17.37 -11.25
CA ASP A 11 16.14 -16.58 -10.25
C ASP A 11 15.24 -15.44 -9.78
N LEU A 12 14.71 -15.55 -8.56
CA LEU A 12 13.78 -14.57 -7.99
C LEU A 12 14.38 -13.15 -7.91
N ALA A 13 15.70 -13.04 -7.73
CA ALA A 13 16.38 -11.74 -7.62
C ALA A 13 16.49 -11.00 -8.97
N LYS A 14 16.21 -11.69 -10.09
CA LYS A 14 16.30 -11.15 -11.45
C LYS A 14 14.94 -10.91 -12.10
N ILE A 15 13.85 -11.16 -11.38
CA ILE A 15 12.52 -10.90 -11.90
C ILE A 15 12.35 -9.39 -12.09
N PRO A 16 11.97 -8.92 -13.30
CA PRO A 16 11.73 -7.50 -13.55
C PRO A 16 10.53 -7.01 -12.74
N VAL A 17 10.66 -5.82 -12.17
CA VAL A 17 9.58 -5.18 -11.38
C VAL A 17 8.58 -4.43 -12.26
N ASP A 18 8.82 -4.32 -13.56
CA ASP A 18 8.03 -3.57 -14.54
C ASP A 18 7.27 -4.48 -15.54
N ASP A 19 7.03 -5.74 -15.19
CA ASP A 19 6.31 -6.69 -16.03
C ASP A 19 4.84 -6.29 -16.27
N LYS A 20 4.53 -5.90 -17.52
CA LYS A 20 3.20 -5.42 -17.92
C LYS A 20 2.10 -6.46 -17.71
N ALA A 21 2.38 -7.75 -17.94
CA ALA A 21 1.39 -8.80 -17.80
C ALA A 21 0.93 -8.93 -16.34
N THR A 22 1.87 -8.82 -15.39
CA THR A 22 1.59 -8.78 -13.95
C THR A 22 0.68 -7.60 -13.59
N TYR A 23 0.97 -6.39 -14.07
CA TYR A 23 0.14 -5.22 -13.79
C TYR A 23 -1.26 -5.30 -14.41
N GLN A 24 -1.40 -5.90 -15.59
CA GLN A 24 -2.70 -6.18 -16.21
C GLN A 24 -3.51 -7.20 -15.39
N MET A 25 -2.87 -8.27 -14.93
CA MET A 25 -3.48 -9.26 -14.04
C MET A 25 -3.98 -8.59 -12.75
N LEU A 26 -3.14 -7.79 -12.08
CA LEU A 26 -3.52 -7.03 -10.89
C LEU A 26 -4.69 -6.08 -11.16
N SER A 27 -4.63 -5.31 -12.24
CA SER A 27 -5.67 -4.35 -12.65
C SER A 27 -7.02 -5.01 -12.97
N SER A 28 -7.01 -6.27 -13.43
CA SER A 28 -8.23 -7.05 -13.65
C SER A 28 -8.85 -7.61 -12.36
N GLY A 29 -8.09 -7.59 -11.25
CA GLY A 29 -8.45 -8.23 -9.99
C GLY A 29 -8.30 -9.76 -10.00
N ASN A 30 -7.63 -10.34 -11.00
CA ASN A 30 -7.34 -11.77 -11.08
C ASN A 30 -6.15 -12.16 -10.19
N VAL A 31 -6.33 -12.01 -8.88
CA VAL A 31 -5.24 -12.09 -7.89
C VAL A 31 -5.39 -13.28 -6.92
N LYS A 32 -6.07 -14.34 -7.35
CA LYS A 32 -6.22 -15.55 -6.53
C LYS A 32 -4.84 -16.22 -6.37
N GLY A 33 -4.43 -16.52 -5.13
CA GLY A 33 -3.11 -17.09 -4.86
C GLY A 33 -1.97 -16.07 -4.81
N VAL A 34 -2.27 -14.77 -4.95
CA VAL A 34 -1.26 -13.70 -4.88
C VAL A 34 -1.25 -13.14 -3.46
N PHE A 35 -0.10 -13.28 -2.80
CA PHE A 35 0.11 -12.87 -1.41
C PHE A 35 -0.30 -11.40 -1.17
N GLN A 36 -0.84 -11.13 0.03
CA GLN A 36 -1.38 -9.85 0.51
C GLN A 36 -2.64 -9.31 -0.16
N VAL A 37 -2.85 -9.56 -1.46
CA VAL A 37 -3.92 -8.93 -2.23
C VAL A 37 -5.13 -9.85 -2.50
N GLU A 38 -4.98 -11.16 -2.26
CA GLU A 38 -6.04 -12.14 -2.50
C GLU A 38 -7.20 -12.12 -1.48
N THR A 39 -6.94 -11.60 -0.28
CA THR A 39 -7.66 -11.94 0.96
C THR A 39 -9.04 -11.29 1.09
N SER A 40 -9.35 -10.25 0.30
CA SER A 40 -10.65 -9.60 0.43
C SER A 40 -11.23 -9.08 -0.88
N LYS A 41 -12.56 -9.18 -0.99
CA LYS A 41 -13.34 -8.61 -2.10
C LYS A 41 -13.08 -7.11 -2.24
N GLY A 42 -12.94 -6.40 -1.12
CA GLY A 42 -12.63 -4.96 -1.11
C GLY A 42 -11.29 -4.65 -1.75
N PHE A 43 -10.22 -5.39 -1.43
CA PHE A 43 -8.90 -5.17 -2.03
C PHE A 43 -8.92 -5.36 -3.55
N LYS A 44 -9.63 -6.39 -4.04
CA LYS A 44 -9.78 -6.64 -5.48
C LYS A 44 -10.46 -5.49 -6.20
N GLU A 45 -11.52 -4.93 -5.62
CA GLU A 45 -12.20 -3.76 -6.21
C GLU A 45 -11.31 -2.51 -6.18
N LEU A 46 -10.50 -2.33 -5.14
CA LEU A 46 -9.51 -1.24 -5.12
C LEU A 46 -8.44 -1.40 -6.19
N LEU A 47 -7.93 -2.62 -6.43
CA LEU A 47 -6.99 -2.87 -7.53
C LEU A 47 -7.58 -2.51 -8.89
N LYS A 48 -8.84 -2.89 -9.14
CA LYS A 48 -9.55 -2.54 -10.38
C LYS A 48 -9.76 -1.04 -10.55
N LYS A 49 -10.00 -0.32 -9.45
CA LYS A 49 -10.11 1.15 -9.46
C LYS A 49 -8.75 1.82 -9.64
N LEU A 50 -7.72 1.33 -8.95
CA LEU A 50 -6.38 1.89 -8.96
C LEU A 50 -5.71 1.70 -10.32
N LYS A 51 -5.84 0.51 -10.93
CA LYS A 51 -5.11 0.09 -12.14
C LYS A 51 -3.60 0.33 -11.98
N PRO A 52 -2.92 -0.43 -11.09
CA PRO A 52 -1.49 -0.26 -10.88
C PRO A 52 -0.73 -0.55 -12.18
N ASP A 53 0.25 0.29 -12.49
CA ASP A 53 1.14 0.17 -13.66
C ASP A 53 2.62 0.30 -13.26
N THR A 54 2.88 0.57 -11.98
CA THR A 54 4.22 0.60 -11.39
C THR A 54 4.24 -0.08 -10.01
N PHE A 55 5.42 -0.46 -9.55
CA PHE A 55 5.58 -1.08 -8.23
C PHE A 55 5.20 -0.11 -7.10
N ALA A 56 5.49 1.17 -7.31
CA ALA A 56 5.16 2.26 -6.39
C ALA A 56 3.65 2.43 -6.16
N ASP A 57 2.78 1.92 -7.04
CA ASP A 57 1.33 1.96 -6.80
C ASP A 57 0.85 0.89 -5.82
N ILE A 58 1.54 -0.25 -5.77
CA ILE A 58 1.13 -1.41 -4.98
C ILE A 58 1.43 -1.17 -3.49
N LEU A 59 2.60 -0.57 -3.21
CA LEU A 59 3.09 -0.37 -1.84
C LEU A 59 2.15 0.50 -0.99
N PRO A 60 1.70 1.69 -1.43
CA PRO A 60 0.74 2.51 -0.70
C PRO A 60 -0.61 1.81 -0.56
N LEU A 61 -1.06 1.08 -1.58
CA LEU A 61 -2.34 0.39 -1.51
C LEU A 61 -2.36 -0.66 -0.37
N VAL A 62 -1.29 -1.43 -0.23
CA VAL A 62 -1.13 -2.39 0.88
C VAL A 62 -1.09 -1.66 2.23
N ALA A 63 -0.39 -0.54 2.32
CA ALA A 63 -0.30 0.24 3.56
C ALA A 63 -1.65 0.87 3.96
N LEU A 64 -2.41 1.33 2.98
CA LEU A 64 -3.69 1.99 3.13
C LEU A 64 -4.87 1.03 3.34
N TYR A 65 -4.73 -0.26 3.02
CA TYR A 65 -5.78 -1.25 3.25
C TYR A 65 -5.87 -1.69 4.71
N ARG A 66 -6.10 -0.72 5.60
CA ARG A 66 -6.27 -0.88 7.04
C ARG A 66 -7.53 -0.12 7.47
N PRO A 67 -8.22 -0.54 8.55
CA PRO A 67 -9.51 0.05 8.94
C PRO A 67 -9.52 1.58 9.08
N GLY A 68 -8.44 2.17 9.63
CA GLY A 68 -8.33 3.63 9.79
C GLY A 68 -8.28 4.37 8.45
N PRO A 69 -7.25 4.12 7.61
CA PRO A 69 -7.14 4.81 6.32
C PRO A 69 -8.31 4.57 5.36
N LEU A 70 -8.92 3.38 5.38
CA LEU A 70 -10.10 3.08 4.57
C LEU A 70 -11.30 3.98 4.93
N GLN A 71 -11.50 4.29 6.22
CA GLN A 71 -12.62 5.13 6.66
C GLN A 71 -12.39 6.63 6.40
N SER A 72 -11.12 7.04 6.30
CA SER A 72 -10.74 8.45 6.13
C SER A 72 -10.85 9.01 4.70
N GLY A 73 -11.18 8.17 3.71
CA GLY A 73 -11.20 8.58 2.29
C GLY A 73 -9.81 8.75 1.65
N MET A 74 -8.73 8.46 2.39
CA MET A 74 -7.36 8.54 1.87
C MET A 74 -7.12 7.64 0.66
N VAL A 75 -7.77 6.48 0.60
CA VAL A 75 -7.64 5.54 -0.53
C VAL A 75 -8.29 6.09 -1.79
N ASP A 76 -9.46 6.72 -1.66
CA ASP A 76 -10.14 7.33 -2.80
C ASP A 76 -9.35 8.54 -3.32
N SER A 77 -8.78 9.35 -2.42
CA SER A 77 -7.91 10.49 -2.79
C SER A 77 -6.66 10.00 -3.53
N PHE A 78 -6.01 8.95 -3.03
CA PHE A 78 -4.87 8.31 -3.70
C PHE A 78 -5.20 7.86 -5.12
N ILE A 79 -6.33 7.16 -5.30
CA ILE A 79 -6.80 6.69 -6.62
C ILE A 79 -7.15 7.87 -7.53
N ASN A 80 -7.84 8.89 -7.02
CA ASN A 80 -8.24 10.05 -7.80
C ASN A 80 -7.04 10.85 -8.29
N ARG A 81 -6.05 11.08 -7.43
CA ARG A 81 -4.80 11.78 -7.78
C ARG A 81 -3.98 11.00 -8.80
N LYS A 82 -3.86 9.68 -8.65
CA LYS A 82 -3.25 8.82 -9.67
C LYS A 82 -3.89 9.02 -11.04
N HIS A 83 -5.23 9.07 -11.08
CA HIS A 83 -5.98 9.24 -12.34
C HIS A 83 -6.12 10.71 -12.78
N GLY A 84 -5.46 11.66 -12.10
CA GLY A 84 -5.54 13.08 -12.42
C GLY A 84 -6.91 13.72 -12.19
N LYS A 85 -7.79 13.08 -11.40
CA LYS A 85 -9.13 13.58 -11.05
C LYS A 85 -9.11 14.57 -9.87
N GLU A 86 -8.01 14.57 -9.12
CA GLU A 86 -7.76 15.45 -7.99
C GLU A 86 -6.32 15.96 -8.11
N ALA A 87 -6.10 17.24 -7.79
CA ALA A 87 -4.76 17.83 -7.80
C ALA A 87 -3.94 17.27 -6.62
N VAL A 88 -2.64 17.04 -6.87
CA VAL A 88 -1.71 16.74 -5.79
C VAL A 88 -1.22 18.06 -5.21
N GLU A 89 -1.59 18.33 -3.96
CA GLU A 89 -1.14 19.52 -3.23
C GLU A 89 -0.09 19.14 -2.19
N TYR A 90 1.01 19.89 -2.15
CA TYR A 90 2.06 19.73 -1.17
C TYR A 90 2.08 20.95 -0.25
N ILE A 91 2.06 20.71 1.07
CA ILE A 91 2.12 21.77 2.09
C ILE A 91 3.45 22.56 1.99
N HIS A 92 4.51 21.90 1.51
CA HIS A 92 5.82 22.50 1.29
C HIS A 92 6.54 21.82 0.12
N PRO A 93 7.30 22.54 -0.74
CA PRO A 93 7.95 21.95 -1.93
C PRO A 93 8.87 20.75 -1.65
N THR A 94 9.54 20.72 -0.49
CA THR A 94 10.40 19.59 -0.12
C THR A 94 9.63 18.28 0.09
N LEU A 95 8.32 18.36 0.37
CA LEU A 95 7.49 17.18 0.53
C LEU A 95 7.22 16.49 -0.80
N GLU A 96 7.32 17.19 -1.94
CA GLU A 96 7.20 16.56 -3.26
C GLU A 96 8.25 15.46 -3.43
N LEU A 97 9.50 15.71 -3.02
CA LEU A 97 10.60 14.75 -3.13
C LEU A 97 10.33 13.43 -2.38
N ILE A 98 9.49 13.46 -1.36
CA ILE A 98 9.19 12.32 -0.49
C ILE A 98 7.84 11.68 -0.87
N LEU A 99 6.85 12.50 -1.22
CA LEU A 99 5.45 12.09 -1.37
C LEU A 99 5.01 11.96 -2.83
N LYS A 100 5.88 12.24 -3.81
CA LYS A 100 5.55 12.09 -5.23
C LYS A 100 5.08 10.68 -5.56
N GLU A 101 5.75 9.66 -5.04
CA GLU A 101 5.40 8.24 -5.28
C GLU A 101 4.10 7.83 -4.59
N THR A 102 3.63 8.59 -3.60
CA THR A 102 2.35 8.36 -2.91
C THR A 102 1.26 9.35 -3.32
N TYR A 103 1.48 10.12 -4.40
CA TYR A 103 0.57 11.18 -4.86
C TYR A 103 0.17 12.16 -3.74
N GLY A 104 1.13 12.55 -2.89
CA GLY A 104 0.91 13.49 -1.80
C GLY A 104 0.18 12.91 -0.58
N VAL A 105 -0.08 11.60 -0.55
CA VAL A 105 -0.69 10.94 0.62
C VAL A 105 0.39 10.62 1.64
N ILE A 106 0.26 11.21 2.83
CA ILE A 106 1.17 10.92 3.95
C ILE A 106 0.76 9.60 4.58
N LEU A 107 1.63 8.60 4.45
CA LEU A 107 1.48 7.32 5.12
C LEU A 107 2.12 7.41 6.50
N THR A 108 1.31 7.44 7.56
CA THR A 108 1.81 7.37 8.94
C THR A 108 1.73 5.95 9.46
N ARG A 109 2.76 5.50 10.18
CA ARG A 109 2.64 4.30 11.03
C ARG A 109 1.65 4.66 12.14
N ASN A 110 0.53 3.94 12.22
CA ASN A 110 -0.53 4.17 13.21
C ASN A 110 0.05 4.57 14.58
N SER A 111 -0.24 5.80 15.02
CA SER A 111 0.15 6.37 16.32
C SER A 111 -0.60 5.76 17.52
N ASN A 112 -1.28 4.62 17.34
CA ASN A 112 -1.99 3.93 18.42
C ASN A 112 -1.09 2.98 19.21
N GLU A 113 0.14 2.70 18.75
CA GLU A 113 1.14 2.00 19.56
C GLU A 113 1.88 2.93 20.54
N ASP A 114 1.93 4.25 20.28
CA ASP A 114 2.61 5.21 21.17
C ASP A 114 1.75 5.67 22.35
N ARG A 115 0.51 5.17 22.49
CA ARG A 115 -0.41 5.54 23.58
C ARG A 115 -0.59 4.47 24.67
N GLN A 116 0.26 3.45 24.72
CA GLN A 116 0.35 2.54 25.86
C GLN A 116 1.75 2.56 26.48
N SER A 117 2.08 3.66 27.15
CA SER A 117 2.82 3.67 28.43
C SER A 117 2.96 5.10 28.96
N PRO A 118 2.16 5.45 29.98
CA PRO A 118 2.69 6.20 31.11
C PRO A 118 2.71 5.26 32.31
N GLY A 119 3.91 5.01 32.84
CA GLY A 119 4.13 4.19 34.02
C GLY A 119 3.21 4.57 35.17
N ARG A 120 2.65 3.54 35.82
CA ARG A 120 2.01 3.68 37.13
C ARG A 120 3.03 4.29 38.09
N ILE A 121 2.82 5.54 38.46
CA ILE A 121 3.46 6.12 39.64
C ILE A 121 2.68 5.57 40.83
N HIS A 122 3.16 4.48 41.43
CA HIS A 122 2.72 4.09 42.76
C HIS A 122 3.38 5.06 43.75
N THR A 123 2.59 6.02 44.24
CA THR A 123 2.91 6.75 45.45
C THR A 123 2.85 5.79 46.63
N GLU A 124 4.01 5.34 47.11
CA GLU A 124 4.16 4.97 48.51
C GLU A 124 3.89 6.22 49.35
N ARG A 125 2.81 6.20 50.12
CA ARG A 125 2.72 7.01 51.34
C ARG A 125 2.75 6.07 52.52
N SER A 126 3.81 6.22 53.29
CA SER A 126 3.93 5.75 54.66
C SER A 126 2.75 6.23 55.51
N ARG A 127 2.10 5.30 56.20
CA ARG A 127 1.82 5.28 57.66
C ARG A 127 0.78 4.23 57.99
#